data_AF-A0AAU9XI07-F1
#
_entry.id   AF-A0AAU9XI07-F1
#
_cell.length_a   1.000
_cell.length_b   1.000
_cell.length_c   1.000
_cell.angle_alpha   90.00
_cell.angle_beta   90.00
_cell.angle_gamma   90.00
#
_symmetry.space_group_name_H-M   'P 1'
#
loop_
_entity.id
_entity.type
_entity.pdbx_description
1 polymer ?
#
loop_
_entity_poly.entity_id
_entity_poly.type
_entity_poly.pdbx_seq_one_letter_code
_entity_poly.pdbx_strand_id
1 'polypeptide(L)'
;MDISCQGTDYDISQLLHRAKSLLVLRRFDDVLEVCTGAFELVSKRRDDSHLSNDLFRNSDQWTHFAVIGIQAFAEINQCQKAITFTTKAFEHFRKFPTEALELCVCLLLKASKYKEAGKLVQDWLSCEDNFSQVKYVKIAEVYVKHILFPQQLHEEIKCFLETNHVIPSSEKQVLFQFTKPFADEKVERCNTSHELTAPAQLPAEHGVAYEWLRARAVVQKLQSLYRIVFFHHKTRILVRMIILLFFVYCFISASIYQGVNKGSGIFSLWLAVLNAWRALISPTK
;
A
#
# COMPACT_ATOMS: atom_id res chain seq x y z
N MET A 1 37.12 -9.28 26.05
CA MET A 1 37.54 -8.02 25.38
C MET A 1 36.41 -7.70 24.41
N ASP A 2 35.35 -7.07 24.89
CA ASP A 2 34.06 -6.92 24.18
C ASP A 2 33.60 -5.45 24.17
N ILE A 3 34.56 -4.53 24.06
CA ILE A 3 34.30 -3.09 24.22
C ILE A 3 33.89 -2.43 22.90
N SER A 4 34.18 -3.04 21.74
CA SER A 4 33.87 -2.47 20.42
C SER A 4 32.40 -2.58 20.01
N CYS A 5 31.67 -3.60 20.47
CA CYS A 5 30.30 -3.85 20.01
C CYS A 5 29.26 -3.01 20.75
N GLN A 6 29.51 -2.66 22.02
CA GLN A 6 28.57 -1.88 22.85
C GLN A 6 28.48 -0.40 22.40
N GLY A 7 29.61 0.20 21.98
CA GLY A 7 29.60 1.59 21.50
C GLY A 7 28.83 1.75 20.18
N THR A 8 28.82 0.73 19.32
CA THR A 8 28.16 0.79 18.01
C THR A 8 26.65 0.60 18.07
N ASP A 9 26.16 -0.25 18.98
CA ASP A 9 24.71 -0.47 19.14
C ASP A 9 24.02 0.74 19.78
N TYR A 10 24.73 1.43 20.68
CA TYR A 10 24.30 2.70 21.26
C TYR A 10 24.12 3.80 20.19
N ASP A 11 25.08 3.91 19.26
CA ASP A 11 25.04 4.90 18.17
C ASP A 11 23.90 4.61 17.17
N ILE A 12 23.71 3.34 16.78
CA ILE A 12 22.62 2.94 15.86
C ILE A 12 21.25 3.20 16.50
N SER A 13 21.09 2.87 17.78
CA SER A 13 19.85 3.13 18.52
C SER A 13 19.55 4.63 18.62
N GLN A 14 20.57 5.46 18.83
CA GLN A 14 20.43 6.92 18.84
C GLN A 14 20.04 7.48 17.47
N LEU A 15 20.65 7.00 16.39
CA LEU A 15 20.29 7.36 15.02
C LEU A 15 18.84 6.97 14.70
N LEU A 16 18.41 5.78 15.15
CA LEU A 16 17.03 5.32 14.95
C LEU A 16 16.04 6.21 15.71
N HIS A 17 16.34 6.56 16.96
CA HIS A 17 15.54 7.49 17.74
C HIS A 17 15.46 8.86 17.05
N ARG A 18 16.59 9.39 16.57
CA ARG A 18 16.64 10.65 15.81
C ARG A 18 15.78 10.59 14.56
N ALA A 19 15.86 9.52 13.77
CA ALA A 19 15.04 9.32 12.57
C ALA A 19 13.54 9.34 12.91
N LYS A 20 13.13 8.65 13.99
CA LYS A 20 11.74 8.67 14.49
C LYS A 20 11.30 10.08 14.90
N SER A 21 12.12 10.81 15.66
CA SER A 21 11.81 12.18 16.07
C SER A 21 11.64 13.11 14.86
N LEU A 22 12.53 13.02 13.87
CA LEU A 22 12.45 13.81 12.65
C LEU A 22 11.19 13.47 11.82
N LEU A 23 10.79 12.19 11.77
CA LEU A 23 9.56 11.77 11.09
C LEU A 23 8.33 12.41 11.75
N VAL A 24 8.25 12.39 13.08
CA VAL A 24 7.16 13.03 13.84
C VAL A 24 7.14 14.54 13.60
N LEU A 25 8.31 15.19 13.52
CA LEU A 25 8.46 16.60 13.21
C LEU A 25 8.24 16.93 11.72
N ARG A 26 7.89 15.95 10.88
CA ARG A 26 7.67 16.07 9.43
C ARG A 26 8.87 16.63 8.67
N ARG A 27 10.06 16.43 9.21
CA ARG A 27 11.35 16.81 8.60
C ARG A 27 11.83 15.69 7.67
N PHE A 28 11.08 15.44 6.61
CA PHE A 28 11.23 14.23 5.80
C PHE A 28 12.58 14.14 5.08
N ASP A 29 13.13 15.25 4.57
CA ASP A 29 14.45 15.24 3.94
C ASP A 29 15.55 14.85 4.93
N ASP A 30 15.49 15.37 6.16
CA ASP A 30 16.43 15.00 7.23
C ASP A 30 16.27 13.53 7.66
N VAL A 31 15.04 13.00 7.66
CA VAL A 31 14.80 11.56 7.90
C VAL A 31 15.52 10.72 6.85
N LEU A 32 15.37 11.09 5.57
CA LEU A 32 15.98 10.37 4.47
C LEU A 32 17.50 10.43 4.51
N GLU A 33 18.08 11.57 4.90
CA GLU A 33 19.53 11.71 5.11
C GLU A 33 20.01 10.77 6.21
N VAL A 34 19.35 10.76 7.38
CA VAL A 34 19.71 9.88 8.50
C VAL A 34 19.58 8.41 8.12
N CYS A 35 18.46 8.00 7.51
CA CYS A 35 18.25 6.61 7.13
C CYS A 35 19.23 6.15 6.03
N THR A 36 19.52 7.00 5.04
CA THR A 36 20.48 6.67 3.97
C THR A 36 21.90 6.56 4.53
N GLY A 37 22.30 7.53 5.38
CA GLY A 37 23.59 7.49 6.07
C GLY A 37 23.74 6.23 6.93
N ALA A 38 22.69 5.81 7.62
CA ALA A 38 22.70 4.57 8.41
C ALA A 38 23.00 3.34 7.54
N PHE A 39 22.35 3.20 6.36
CA PHE A 39 22.65 2.09 5.45
C PHE A 39 24.05 2.16 4.82
N GLU A 40 24.56 3.36 4.53
CA GLU A 40 25.91 3.55 4.00
C GLU A 40 26.99 3.19 5.02
N LEU A 41 26.78 3.49 6.30
CA LEU A 41 27.67 3.05 7.39
C LEU A 41 27.78 1.53 7.43
N VAL A 42 26.67 0.82 7.22
CA VAL A 42 26.68 -0.65 7.19
C VAL A 42 27.35 -1.17 5.93
N SER A 43 27.07 -0.58 4.77
CA SER A 43 27.70 -0.98 3.51
C SER A 43 29.22 -0.89 3.60
N LYS A 44 29.75 0.19 4.20
CA LYS A 44 31.20 0.32 4.42
C LYS A 44 31.77 -0.77 5.32
N ARG A 45 31.05 -1.16 6.39
CA ARG A 45 31.50 -2.24 7.29
C ARG A 45 31.41 -3.64 6.67
N ARG A 46 30.53 -3.82 5.67
CA ARG A 46 30.39 -5.09 4.92
C ARG A 46 31.65 -5.39 4.10
N ASP A 47 32.30 -4.36 3.56
CA ASP A 47 33.50 -4.51 2.74
C ASP A 47 34.74 -4.88 3.58
N ASP A 48 34.70 -4.59 4.88
CA ASP A 48 35.84 -4.79 5.79
C ASP A 48 35.84 -6.15 6.54
N SER A 49 34.79 -6.98 6.46
CA SER A 49 34.73 -8.25 7.24
C SER A 49 33.78 -9.36 6.72
N HIS A 50 34.12 -10.63 6.98
CA HIS A 50 33.28 -11.82 6.76
C HIS A 50 32.01 -11.89 7.66
N LEU A 51 31.78 -10.89 8.53
CA LEU A 51 30.67 -10.82 9.50
C LEU A 51 29.36 -10.27 8.89
N SER A 52 29.35 -10.03 7.58
CA SER A 52 28.37 -9.17 6.92
C SER A 52 27.01 -9.83 6.63
N ASN A 53 26.97 -11.16 6.48
CA ASN A 53 25.72 -11.87 6.14
C ASN A 53 24.83 -12.12 7.37
N ASP A 54 25.40 -12.24 8.57
CA ASP A 54 24.62 -12.48 9.80
C ASP A 54 24.01 -11.18 10.36
N LEU A 55 24.63 -10.03 10.09
CA LEU A 55 24.18 -8.70 10.54
C LEU A 55 22.83 -8.27 9.94
N PHE A 56 22.52 -8.69 8.71
CA PHE A 56 21.24 -8.37 8.07
C PHE A 56 20.17 -9.43 8.27
N ARG A 57 20.55 -10.69 8.49
CA ARG A 57 19.57 -11.77 8.72
C ARG A 57 18.82 -11.60 10.04
N ASN A 58 19.39 -10.92 11.03
CA ASN A 58 18.87 -10.88 12.41
C ASN A 58 18.71 -9.48 13.03
N SER A 59 18.72 -8.40 12.27
CA SER A 59 18.64 -7.04 12.83
C SER A 59 17.31 -6.37 12.51
N ASP A 60 16.39 -6.41 13.48
CA ASP A 60 15.16 -5.63 13.47
C ASP A 60 15.44 -4.14 13.21
N GLN A 61 16.57 -3.62 13.67
CA GLN A 61 16.93 -2.19 13.56
C GLN A 61 16.99 -1.72 12.10
N TRP A 62 17.57 -2.51 11.18
CA TRP A 62 17.65 -2.15 9.76
C TRP A 62 16.28 -2.14 9.09
N THR A 63 15.41 -3.07 9.47
CA THR A 63 14.00 -3.05 9.05
C THR A 63 13.31 -1.76 9.50
N HIS A 64 13.57 -1.29 10.72
CA HIS A 64 12.99 -0.03 11.20
C HIS A 64 13.50 1.20 10.42
N PHE A 65 14.80 1.29 10.11
CA PHE A 65 15.31 2.37 9.26
C PHE A 65 14.69 2.36 7.86
N ALA A 66 14.52 1.18 7.27
CA ALA A 66 13.88 1.02 5.97
C ALA A 66 12.42 1.49 6.02
N VAL A 67 11.66 1.04 7.02
CA VAL A 67 10.26 1.42 7.24
C VAL A 67 10.12 2.94 7.38
N ILE A 68 10.94 3.57 8.24
CA ILE A 68 10.91 5.02 8.46
C ILE A 68 11.27 5.78 7.18
N GLY A 69 12.28 5.32 6.44
CA GLY A 69 12.66 5.93 5.16
C GLY A 69 11.54 5.83 4.11
N ILE A 70 10.91 4.65 3.98
CA ILE A 70 9.77 4.44 3.08
C ILE A 70 8.58 5.33 3.48
N GLN A 71 8.30 5.45 4.78
CA GLN A 71 7.27 6.35 5.29
C GLN A 71 7.55 7.81 4.93
N ALA A 72 8.79 8.28 5.09
CA ALA A 72 9.18 9.63 4.66
C ALA A 72 8.98 9.83 3.15
N PHE A 73 9.38 8.85 2.31
CA PHE A 73 9.09 8.89 0.87
C PHE A 73 7.60 8.88 0.54
N ALA A 74 6.78 8.16 1.32
CA ALA A 74 5.34 8.12 1.15
C ALA A 74 4.69 9.49 1.43
N GLU A 75 5.18 10.21 2.45
CA GLU A 75 4.70 11.55 2.81
C GLU A 75 5.02 12.60 1.73
N ILE A 76 6.18 12.48 1.07
CA ILE A 76 6.55 13.34 -0.06
C ILE A 76 6.08 12.81 -1.43
N ASN A 77 5.25 11.76 -1.45
CA ASN A 77 4.68 11.10 -2.63
C ASN A 77 5.70 10.62 -3.68
N GLN A 78 6.88 10.17 -3.24
CA GLN A 78 7.95 9.68 -4.11
C GLN A 78 8.04 8.15 -4.09
N CYS A 79 7.01 7.49 -4.62
CA CYS A 79 6.90 6.02 -4.59
C CYS A 79 8.07 5.28 -5.23
N GLN A 80 8.55 5.76 -6.38
CA GLN A 80 9.66 5.12 -7.07
C GLN A 80 10.96 5.22 -6.27
N LYS A 81 11.21 6.38 -5.65
CA LYS A 81 12.41 6.58 -4.86
C LYS A 81 12.41 5.74 -3.59
N ALA A 82 11.25 5.50 -2.99
CA ALA A 82 11.11 4.56 -1.87
C ALA A 82 11.63 3.17 -2.25
N ILE A 83 11.21 2.67 -3.42
CA ILE A 83 11.64 1.36 -3.91
C ILE A 83 13.14 1.34 -4.17
N THR A 84 13.67 2.34 -4.90
CA THR A 84 15.11 2.45 -5.18
C THR A 84 15.94 2.52 -3.90
N PHE A 85 15.48 3.27 -2.90
CA PHE A 85 16.11 3.36 -1.60
C PHE A 85 16.15 2.00 -0.89
N THR A 86 15.02 1.29 -0.82
CA THR A 86 14.96 -0.02 -0.18
C THR A 86 15.78 -1.07 -0.94
N THR A 87 15.83 -1.00 -2.26
CA THR A 87 16.72 -1.84 -3.07
C THR A 87 18.17 -1.56 -2.80
N LYS A 88 18.58 -0.29 -2.68
CA LYS A 88 19.95 0.06 -2.29
C LYS A 88 20.27 -0.47 -0.89
N ALA A 89 19.32 -0.38 0.04
CA ALA A 89 19.50 -0.83 1.43
C ALA A 89 19.68 -2.36 1.57
N PHE A 90 18.91 -3.16 0.81
CA PHE A 90 18.92 -4.62 0.91
C PHE A 90 19.51 -5.32 -0.33
N GLU A 91 20.18 -4.57 -1.20
CA GLU A 91 20.74 -4.98 -2.51
C GLU A 91 19.69 -5.39 -3.57
N HIS A 92 18.72 -6.23 -3.18
CA HIS A 92 17.73 -6.79 -4.09
C HIS A 92 16.36 -6.87 -3.43
N PHE A 93 15.30 -6.64 -4.23
CA PHE A 93 13.90 -6.84 -3.84
C PHE A 93 13.62 -8.15 -3.10
N ARG A 94 14.29 -9.26 -3.45
CA ARG A 94 14.09 -10.58 -2.84
C ARG A 94 14.46 -10.64 -1.37
N LYS A 95 15.37 -9.76 -0.94
CA LYS A 95 15.87 -9.64 0.43
C LYS A 95 15.11 -8.59 1.25
N PHE A 96 14.02 -8.04 0.72
CA PHE A 96 13.25 -7.05 1.46
C PHE A 96 12.65 -7.69 2.72
N PRO A 97 12.82 -7.04 3.89
CA PRO A 97 11.98 -7.35 5.03
C PRO A 97 10.51 -7.17 4.66
N THR A 98 9.65 -8.03 5.18
CA THR A 98 8.22 -8.05 4.84
C THR A 98 7.51 -6.73 5.11
N GLU A 99 7.88 -6.02 6.17
CA GLU A 99 7.34 -4.72 6.55
C GLU A 99 7.68 -3.65 5.50
N ALA A 100 8.92 -3.66 5.03
CA ALA A 100 9.38 -2.77 3.98
C ALA A 100 8.68 -3.09 2.65
N LEU A 101 8.55 -4.39 2.31
CA LEU A 101 7.83 -4.85 1.12
C LEU A 101 6.37 -4.41 1.13
N GLU A 102 5.64 -4.66 2.23
CA GLU A 102 4.23 -4.27 2.38
C GLU A 102 4.03 -2.77 2.18
N LEU A 103 4.91 -1.93 2.76
CA LEU A 103 4.82 -0.48 2.60
C LEU A 103 5.13 -0.05 1.16
N CYS A 104 6.15 -0.60 0.52
CA CYS A 104 6.45 -0.33 -0.88
C CYS A 104 5.26 -0.71 -1.79
N VAL A 105 4.64 -1.86 -1.54
CA VAL A 105 3.45 -2.31 -2.27
C VAL A 105 2.28 -1.36 -2.04
N CYS A 106 1.97 -1.01 -0.79
CA CYS A 106 0.92 -0.06 -0.46
C CYS A 106 1.12 1.28 -1.19
N LEU A 107 2.35 1.76 -1.25
CA LEU A 107 2.69 3.01 -1.90
C LEU A 107 2.55 2.94 -3.43
N LEU A 108 2.92 1.82 -4.06
CA LEU A 108 2.67 1.56 -5.48
C LEU A 108 1.18 1.47 -5.79
N LEU A 109 0.41 0.77 -4.97
CA LEU A 109 -1.04 0.63 -5.14
C LEU A 109 -1.75 1.99 -4.98
N LYS A 110 -1.33 2.80 -4.00
CA LYS A 110 -1.80 4.19 -3.84
C LYS A 110 -1.53 5.03 -5.10
N ALA A 111 -0.40 4.78 -5.77
CA ALA A 111 -0.05 5.41 -7.05
C ALA A 111 -0.69 4.72 -8.28
N SER A 112 -1.59 3.76 -8.10
CA SER A 112 -2.21 2.94 -9.16
C SER A 112 -1.20 2.19 -10.04
N LYS A 113 0.01 1.93 -9.54
CA LYS A 113 1.07 1.19 -10.22
C LYS A 113 0.98 -0.32 -9.97
N TYR A 114 -0.16 -0.92 -10.32
CA TYR A 114 -0.45 -2.32 -10.02
C TYR A 114 0.52 -3.32 -10.66
N LYS A 115 0.98 -3.06 -11.89
CA LYS A 115 1.95 -3.92 -12.58
C LYS A 115 3.31 -3.97 -11.88
N GLU A 116 3.79 -2.80 -11.44
CA GLU A 116 5.05 -2.70 -10.70
C GLU A 116 4.92 -3.37 -9.32
N ALA A 117 3.79 -3.19 -8.63
CA ALA A 117 3.51 -3.86 -7.37
C ALA A 117 3.46 -5.38 -7.53
N GLY A 118 2.80 -5.87 -8.58
CA GLY A 118 2.71 -7.29 -8.88
C GLY A 118 4.07 -7.91 -9.16
N LYS A 119 4.89 -7.27 -10.00
CA LYS A 119 6.26 -7.73 -10.27
C LYS A 119 7.11 -7.78 -9.00
N LEU A 120 7.06 -6.73 -8.19
CA LEU A 120 7.82 -6.64 -6.94
C LEU A 120 7.47 -7.80 -5.98
N VAL A 121 6.17 -8.07 -5.81
CA VAL A 121 5.69 -9.14 -4.92
C VAL A 121 5.97 -10.52 -5.50
N GLN A 122 5.77 -10.71 -6.81
CA GLN A 122 6.07 -11.97 -7.49
C GLN A 122 7.55 -12.33 -7.37
N ASP A 123 8.46 -11.38 -7.63
CA ASP A 123 9.90 -11.59 -7.51
C ASP A 123 10.28 -12.00 -6.07
N TRP A 124 9.62 -11.42 -5.06
CA TRP A 124 9.84 -11.78 -3.65
C TRP A 124 9.26 -13.16 -3.29
N LEU A 125 8.04 -13.48 -3.75
CA LEU A 125 7.35 -14.74 -3.50
C LEU A 125 7.97 -15.94 -4.23
N SER A 126 8.72 -15.71 -5.31
CA SER A 126 9.44 -16.75 -6.05
C SER A 126 10.81 -17.09 -5.43
N CYS A 127 11.24 -16.38 -4.38
CA CYS A 127 12.53 -16.62 -3.74
C CYS A 127 12.39 -17.71 -2.65
N GLU A 128 13.12 -18.82 -2.80
CA GLU A 128 13.05 -19.97 -1.88
C GLU A 128 13.43 -19.61 -0.45
N ASP A 129 14.37 -18.67 -0.27
CA ASP A 129 14.77 -18.15 1.04
C ASP A 129 13.59 -17.58 1.85
N ASN A 130 12.52 -17.14 1.17
CA ASN A 130 11.35 -16.55 1.80
C ASN A 130 10.27 -17.59 2.17
N PHE A 131 10.39 -18.85 1.73
CA PHE A 131 9.34 -19.86 1.91
C PHE A 131 9.12 -20.25 3.37
N SER A 132 10.16 -20.15 4.19
CA SER A 132 10.11 -20.47 5.63
C SER A 132 9.57 -19.32 6.49
N GLN A 133 9.34 -18.13 5.90
CA GLN A 133 8.85 -16.99 6.66
C GLN A 133 7.35 -17.14 6.93
N VAL A 134 6.96 -17.07 8.21
CA VAL A 134 5.54 -17.04 8.64
C VAL A 134 4.74 -15.97 7.87
N LYS A 135 5.40 -14.89 7.48
CA LYS A 135 4.80 -13.76 6.76
C LYS A 135 4.65 -13.99 5.25
N TYR A 136 5.19 -15.08 4.69
CA TYR A 136 5.03 -15.43 3.26
C TYR A 136 3.56 -15.48 2.86
N VAL A 137 2.75 -16.19 3.66
CA VAL A 137 1.31 -16.35 3.40
C VAL A 137 0.62 -14.99 3.36
N LYS A 138 0.96 -14.09 4.30
CA LYS A 138 0.41 -12.74 4.34
C LYS A 138 0.74 -11.93 3.07
N ILE A 139 1.98 -12.02 2.58
CA ILE A 139 2.37 -11.38 1.31
C ILE A 139 1.63 -11.99 0.11
N ALA A 140 1.46 -13.31 0.09
CA ALA A 140 0.67 -13.99 -0.94
C ALA A 140 -0.82 -13.57 -0.92
N GLU A 141 -1.39 -13.38 0.27
CA GLU A 141 -2.74 -12.82 0.41
C GLU A 141 -2.83 -11.40 -0.15
N VAL A 142 -1.84 -10.54 0.15
CA VAL A 142 -1.78 -9.18 -0.41
C VAL A 142 -1.70 -9.23 -1.93
N TYR A 143 -0.90 -10.13 -2.49
CA TYR A 143 -0.78 -10.34 -3.93
C TYR A 143 -2.13 -10.68 -4.56
N VAL A 144 -2.83 -11.67 -4.02
CA VAL A 144 -4.13 -12.09 -4.55
C VAL A 144 -5.19 -10.99 -4.35
N LYS A 145 -5.40 -10.54 -3.11
CA LYS A 145 -6.54 -9.67 -2.73
C LYS A 145 -6.40 -8.24 -3.21
N HIS A 146 -5.18 -7.69 -3.22
CA HIS A 146 -4.95 -6.26 -3.45
C HIS A 146 -4.26 -5.95 -4.78
N ILE A 147 -3.62 -6.93 -5.41
CA ILE A 147 -2.96 -6.74 -6.71
C ILE A 147 -3.75 -7.43 -7.83
N LEU A 148 -3.89 -8.76 -7.79
CA LEU A 148 -4.47 -9.52 -8.90
C LEU A 148 -5.99 -9.34 -9.00
N PHE A 149 -6.69 -9.48 -7.87
CA PHE A 149 -8.16 -9.45 -7.84
C PHE A 149 -8.75 -8.11 -8.30
N PRO A 150 -8.27 -6.93 -7.84
CA PRO A 150 -8.76 -5.65 -8.34
C PRO A 150 -8.52 -5.42 -9.84
N GLN A 151 -7.53 -6.12 -10.42
CA GLN A 151 -7.22 -6.10 -11.85
C GLN A 151 -8.00 -7.15 -12.67
N GLN A 152 -8.87 -7.93 -12.01
CA GLN A 152 -9.67 -9.02 -12.59
C GLN A 152 -8.82 -10.14 -13.21
N LEU A 153 -7.62 -10.36 -12.66
CA LEU A 153 -6.69 -11.38 -13.15
C LEU A 153 -6.99 -12.75 -12.52
N HIS A 154 -8.23 -13.21 -12.67
CA HIS A 154 -8.74 -14.40 -12.00
C HIS A 154 -8.00 -15.70 -12.37
N GLU A 155 -7.64 -15.86 -13.64
CA GLU A 155 -6.83 -17.00 -14.10
C GLU A 155 -5.41 -16.96 -13.53
N GLU A 156 -4.82 -15.77 -13.37
CA GLU A 156 -3.49 -15.63 -12.73
C GLU A 156 -3.56 -15.99 -11.25
N ILE A 157 -4.64 -15.63 -10.55
CA ILE A 157 -4.88 -16.05 -9.16
C ILE A 157 -4.96 -17.58 -9.09
N LYS A 158 -5.75 -18.20 -9.97
CA LYS A 158 -5.91 -19.66 -10.01
C LYS A 158 -4.56 -20.36 -10.25
N CYS A 159 -3.84 -19.94 -11.29
CA CYS A 159 -2.52 -20.49 -11.62
C CYS A 159 -1.53 -20.32 -10.46
N PHE A 160 -1.49 -19.15 -9.83
CA PHE A 160 -0.63 -18.91 -8.66
C PHE A 160 -0.97 -19.86 -7.50
N LEU A 161 -2.25 -20.04 -7.15
CA LEU A 161 -2.65 -20.90 -6.03
C LEU A 161 -2.43 -22.40 -6.32
N GLU A 162 -2.59 -22.84 -7.56
CA GLU A 162 -2.36 -24.23 -7.97
C GLU A 162 -0.87 -24.58 -7.94
N THR A 163 -0.01 -23.67 -8.44
CA THR A 163 1.44 -23.87 -8.55
C THR A 163 2.20 -23.62 -7.25
N ASN A 164 1.67 -22.80 -6.33
CA ASN A 164 2.39 -22.44 -5.11
C ASN A 164 2.33 -23.55 -4.05
N HIS A 165 3.43 -24.23 -3.73
CA HIS A 165 3.42 -25.31 -2.72
C HIS A 165 3.63 -24.84 -1.27
N VAL A 166 3.93 -23.56 -1.06
CA VAL A 166 4.28 -22.99 0.25
C VAL A 166 3.02 -22.63 1.04
N ILE A 167 1.98 -22.13 0.38
CA ILE A 167 0.72 -21.74 1.03
C ILE A 167 -0.03 -23.01 1.50
N PRO A 168 -0.39 -23.11 2.79
CA PRO A 168 -1.18 -24.23 3.30
C PRO A 168 -2.52 -24.40 2.59
N SER A 169 -2.99 -25.64 2.43
CA SER A 169 -4.24 -25.95 1.73
C SER A 169 -5.47 -25.23 2.31
N SER A 170 -5.52 -25.02 3.62
CA SER A 170 -6.60 -24.27 4.29
C SER A 170 -6.65 -22.80 3.82
N GLU A 171 -5.50 -22.14 3.74
CA GLU A 171 -5.39 -20.75 3.29
C GLU A 171 -5.65 -20.63 1.78
N LYS A 172 -5.18 -21.60 0.99
CA LYS A 172 -5.52 -21.67 -0.44
C LYS A 172 -7.02 -21.72 -0.68
N GLN A 173 -7.75 -22.53 0.09
CA GLN A 173 -9.21 -22.65 -0.05
C GLN A 173 -9.91 -21.30 0.17
N VAL A 174 -9.43 -20.51 1.14
CA VAL A 174 -9.91 -19.15 1.37
C VAL A 174 -9.56 -18.24 0.19
N LEU A 175 -8.36 -18.36 -0.38
CA LEU A 175 -7.94 -17.53 -1.52
C LEU A 175 -8.60 -17.92 -2.85
N PHE A 176 -9.03 -19.17 -3.01
CA PHE A 176 -9.76 -19.62 -4.21
C PHE A 176 -11.10 -18.90 -4.41
N GLN A 177 -11.69 -18.28 -3.38
CA GLN A 177 -12.90 -17.48 -3.57
C GLN A 177 -12.67 -16.27 -4.51
N PHE A 178 -11.42 -15.81 -4.66
CA PHE A 178 -11.05 -14.69 -5.53
C PHE A 178 -10.81 -15.09 -7.00
N THR A 179 -10.89 -16.39 -7.34
CA THR A 179 -10.78 -16.85 -8.74
C THR A 179 -12.10 -16.74 -9.50
N LYS A 180 -13.22 -16.48 -8.81
CA LYS A 180 -14.49 -16.25 -9.47
C LYS A 180 -14.57 -14.78 -9.90
N PRO A 181 -14.95 -14.49 -11.16
CA PRO A 181 -15.36 -13.14 -11.52
C PRO A 181 -16.54 -12.74 -10.64
N PHE A 182 -16.64 -11.45 -10.29
CA PHE A 182 -17.86 -10.93 -9.68
C PHE A 182 -19.01 -11.27 -10.62
N ALA A 183 -19.87 -12.21 -10.23
CA ALA A 183 -21.10 -12.46 -10.95
C ALA A 183 -21.91 -11.16 -10.88
N ASP A 184 -22.24 -10.59 -12.03
CA ASP A 184 -23.28 -9.57 -12.11
C ASP A 184 -24.58 -10.23 -11.61
N GLU A 185 -24.91 -10.00 -10.34
CA GLU A 185 -26.18 -10.42 -9.77
C GLU A 185 -27.28 -9.47 -10.29
N LYS A 186 -27.69 -9.68 -11.55
CA LYS A 186 -29.05 -9.41 -12.04
C LYS A 186 -29.26 -9.86 -13.48
N VAL A 187 -30.44 -10.47 -13.68
CA VAL A 187 -31.05 -11.00 -14.92
C VAL A 187 -30.53 -12.41 -15.22
N GLU A 188 -31.26 -13.49 -14.95
CA GLU A 188 -32.60 -13.73 -15.48
C GLU A 188 -33.42 -14.67 -14.60
N ARG A 189 -34.64 -14.24 -14.33
CA ARG A 189 -35.70 -14.91 -13.61
C ARG A 189 -36.52 -15.70 -14.64
N CYS A 190 -36.71 -17.00 -14.38
CA CYS A 190 -37.65 -17.91 -15.03
C CYS A 190 -37.44 -18.15 -16.54
N ASN A 191 -37.16 -19.40 -16.90
CA ASN A 191 -37.99 -20.19 -17.82
C ASN A 191 -37.56 -21.66 -17.73
N THR A 192 -38.30 -22.42 -16.92
CA THR A 192 -38.35 -23.89 -17.00
C THR A 192 -39.35 -24.26 -18.10
N SER A 193 -39.07 -25.39 -18.79
CA SER A 193 -39.89 -26.15 -19.75
C SER A 193 -39.72 -25.69 -21.22
N HIS A 194 -39.34 -26.51 -22.21
CA HIS A 194 -39.64 -27.93 -22.47
C HIS A 194 -38.57 -28.64 -23.35
N GLU A 195 -38.72 -29.97 -23.40
CA GLU A 195 -37.92 -31.07 -23.98
C GLU A 195 -37.59 -31.13 -25.50
N LEU A 196 -36.53 -31.93 -25.75
CA LEU A 196 -36.25 -32.88 -26.85
C LEU A 196 -35.91 -32.42 -28.30
N THR A 197 -34.66 -32.70 -28.70
CA THR A 197 -34.21 -33.55 -29.85
C THR A 197 -32.98 -32.96 -30.57
N ALA A 198 -31.91 -33.75 -30.69
CA ALA A 198 -30.69 -33.46 -31.46
C ALA A 198 -30.75 -34.12 -32.86
N PRO A 199 -29.74 -34.03 -33.77
CA PRO A 199 -28.58 -33.13 -33.91
C PRO A 199 -28.42 -32.54 -35.34
N ALA A 200 -27.45 -31.63 -35.54
CA ALA A 200 -26.44 -31.62 -36.64
C ALA A 200 -26.10 -30.22 -37.23
N GLN A 201 -24.79 -30.06 -37.49
CA GLN A 201 -24.10 -29.16 -38.44
C GLN A 201 -23.74 -27.70 -38.03
N LEU A 202 -22.44 -27.56 -37.71
CA LEU A 202 -21.59 -26.38 -38.00
C LEU A 202 -21.20 -26.39 -39.49
N PRO A 203 -20.98 -25.25 -40.18
CA PRO A 203 -19.74 -24.48 -39.94
C PRO A 203 -19.80 -22.94 -40.08
N ALA A 204 -18.85 -22.33 -39.36
CA ALA A 204 -18.03 -21.15 -39.70
C ALA A 204 -18.68 -19.78 -40.02
N GLU A 205 -18.67 -18.89 -39.02
CA GLU A 205 -18.55 -17.42 -39.17
C GLU A 205 -17.71 -16.90 -37.97
N HIS A 206 -16.38 -17.04 -38.04
CA HIS A 206 -15.40 -16.70 -36.99
C HIS A 206 -14.75 -15.32 -37.20
N GLY A 207 -15.52 -14.30 -37.61
CA GLY A 207 -14.99 -12.95 -37.87
C GLY A 207 -15.33 -11.90 -36.82
N VAL A 208 -16.47 -12.02 -36.15
CA VAL A 208 -17.03 -10.88 -35.37
C VAL A 208 -16.90 -11.08 -33.86
N ALA A 209 -16.86 -12.34 -33.40
CA ALA A 209 -16.79 -12.66 -31.98
C ALA A 209 -15.45 -12.24 -31.35
N TYR A 210 -14.33 -12.36 -32.06
CA TYR A 210 -13.00 -12.08 -31.51
C TYR A 210 -12.74 -10.57 -31.31
N GLU A 211 -13.34 -9.73 -32.15
CA GLU A 211 -13.26 -8.27 -32.02
C GLU A 211 -14.15 -7.75 -30.89
N TRP A 212 -15.36 -8.28 -30.75
CA TRP A 212 -16.27 -7.94 -29.65
C TRP A 212 -15.75 -8.43 -28.28
N LEU A 213 -15.10 -9.59 -28.22
CA LEU A 213 -14.42 -10.08 -27.00
C LEU A 213 -13.25 -9.17 -26.60
N ARG A 214 -12.45 -8.70 -27.56
CA ARG A 214 -11.34 -7.77 -27.31
C ARG A 214 -11.85 -6.37 -26.92
N ALA A 215 -12.88 -5.87 -27.59
CA ALA A 215 -13.52 -4.59 -27.23
C ALA A 215 -14.14 -4.66 -25.82
N ARG A 216 -14.78 -5.78 -25.47
CA ARG A 216 -15.32 -6.02 -24.12
C ARG A 216 -14.22 -6.07 -23.06
N ALA A 217 -13.09 -6.72 -23.33
CA ALA A 217 -11.94 -6.74 -22.41
C ALA A 217 -11.34 -5.34 -22.21
N VAL A 218 -11.26 -4.53 -23.27
CA VAL A 218 -10.79 -3.14 -23.21
C VAL A 218 -11.76 -2.26 -22.42
N VAL A 219 -13.06 -2.37 -22.65
CA VAL A 219 -14.10 -1.65 -21.91
C VAL A 219 -14.09 -2.06 -20.43
N GLN A 220 -13.92 -3.34 -20.12
CA GLN A 220 -13.82 -3.82 -18.73
C GLN A 220 -12.57 -3.32 -18.01
N LYS A 221 -11.41 -3.27 -18.69
CA LYS A 221 -10.18 -2.66 -18.15
C LYS A 221 -10.36 -1.15 -17.91
N LEU A 222 -11.04 -0.45 -18.81
CA LEU A 222 -11.32 0.98 -18.68
C LEU A 222 -12.33 1.26 -17.56
N GLN A 223 -13.33 0.40 -17.40
CA GLN A 223 -14.33 0.46 -16.33
C GLN A 223 -13.71 0.15 -14.95
N SER A 224 -12.71 -0.72 -14.86
CA SER A 224 -11.98 -0.99 -13.60
C SER A 224 -11.11 0.20 -13.19
N LEU A 225 -10.38 0.81 -14.14
CA LEU A 225 -9.63 2.04 -13.93
C LEU A 225 -10.55 3.20 -13.50
N TYR A 226 -11.71 3.32 -14.14
CA TYR A 226 -12.72 4.31 -13.78
C TYR A 226 -13.29 4.07 -12.37
N ARG A 227 -13.59 2.82 -11.98
CA ARG A 227 -14.08 2.50 -10.61
C ARG A 227 -13.05 2.79 -9.53
N ILE A 228 -11.77 2.53 -9.76
CA ILE A 228 -10.70 2.79 -8.78
C ILE A 228 -10.51 4.30 -8.56
N VAL A 229 -10.46 5.08 -9.65
CA VAL A 229 -10.35 6.55 -9.58
C VAL A 229 -11.61 7.17 -8.98
N PHE A 230 -12.79 6.68 -9.37
CA PHE A 230 -14.07 7.17 -8.88
C PHE A 230 -14.29 6.83 -7.39
N PHE A 231 -13.87 5.65 -6.94
CA PHE A 231 -13.95 5.28 -5.52
C PHE A 231 -13.05 6.20 -4.69
N HIS A 232 -11.79 6.40 -5.08
CA HIS A 232 -10.91 7.34 -4.38
C HIS A 232 -11.41 8.78 -4.37
N HIS A 233 -12.01 9.26 -5.47
CA HIS A 233 -12.57 10.60 -5.55
C HIS A 233 -13.83 10.76 -4.69
N LYS A 234 -14.74 9.78 -4.68
CA LYS A 234 -15.93 9.77 -3.82
C LYS A 234 -15.56 9.69 -2.35
N THR A 235 -14.60 8.85 -1.96
CA THR A 235 -14.18 8.74 -0.55
C THR A 235 -13.53 10.04 -0.09
N ARG A 236 -12.74 10.71 -0.94
CA ARG A 236 -12.15 12.02 -0.61
C ARG A 236 -13.21 13.12 -0.47
N ILE A 237 -14.26 13.12 -1.29
CA ILE A 237 -15.40 14.05 -1.14
C ILE A 237 -16.18 13.73 0.13
N LEU A 238 -16.51 12.46 0.39
CA LEU A 238 -17.27 12.05 1.57
C LEU A 238 -16.54 12.40 2.87
N VAL A 239 -15.23 12.18 2.95
CA VAL A 239 -14.43 12.58 4.12
C VAL A 239 -14.47 14.10 4.31
N ARG A 240 -14.34 14.89 3.24
CA ARG A 240 -14.48 16.36 3.33
C ARG A 240 -15.87 16.79 3.77
N MET A 241 -16.92 16.12 3.31
CA MET A 241 -18.30 16.38 3.74
C MET A 241 -18.52 16.04 5.20
N ILE A 242 -17.99 14.91 5.69
CA ILE A 242 -18.06 14.51 7.10
C ILE A 242 -17.33 15.51 7.99
N ILE A 243 -16.14 15.97 7.58
CA ILE A 243 -15.38 17.00 8.30
C ILE A 243 -16.18 18.31 8.36
N LEU A 244 -16.76 18.76 7.24
CA LEU A 244 -17.60 19.97 7.22
C LEU A 244 -18.84 19.81 8.11
N LEU A 245 -19.52 18.66 8.07
CA LEU A 245 -20.66 18.37 8.94
C LEU A 245 -20.26 18.38 10.41
N PHE A 246 -19.07 17.87 10.76
CA PHE A 246 -18.55 17.94 12.12
C PHE A 246 -18.33 19.39 12.57
N PHE A 247 -17.73 20.24 11.73
CA PHE A 247 -17.55 21.66 12.06
C PHE A 247 -18.88 22.42 12.17
N VAL A 248 -19.84 22.14 11.29
CA VAL A 248 -21.19 22.72 11.34
C VAL A 248 -21.92 22.25 12.60
N TYR A 249 -21.82 20.97 12.96
CA TYR A 249 -22.37 20.43 14.21
C TYR A 249 -21.75 21.11 15.43
N CYS A 250 -20.42 21.24 15.50
CA CYS A 250 -19.76 21.97 16.58
C CYS A 250 -20.19 23.43 16.66
N PHE A 251 -20.39 24.10 15.52
CA PHE A 251 -20.88 25.47 15.47
C PHE A 251 -22.33 25.59 15.97
N ILE A 252 -23.21 24.69 15.53
CA ILE A 252 -24.61 24.65 15.95
C ILE A 252 -24.69 24.31 17.45
N SER A 253 -23.98 23.29 17.91
CA SER A 253 -23.92 22.95 19.33
C SER A 253 -23.37 24.11 20.16
N ALA A 254 -22.31 24.79 19.72
CA ALA A 254 -21.82 26.00 20.39
C ALA A 254 -22.87 27.11 20.43
N SER A 255 -23.63 27.31 19.35
CA SER A 255 -24.70 28.31 19.28
C SER A 255 -25.92 27.96 20.16
N ILE A 256 -26.27 26.67 20.28
CA ILE A 256 -27.35 26.18 21.14
C ILE A 256 -26.94 26.28 22.61
N TYR A 257 -25.69 25.94 22.96
CA TYR A 257 -25.15 26.14 24.31
C TYR A 257 -25.04 27.63 24.68
N GLN A 258 -24.91 28.52 23.69
CA GLN A 258 -24.91 29.97 23.90
C GLN A 258 -26.31 30.61 23.96
N GLY A 259 -27.38 29.83 23.83
CA GLY A 259 -28.74 30.27 24.13
C GLY A 259 -28.98 30.63 25.61
N VAL A 260 -27.99 30.41 26.49
CA VAL A 260 -28.14 30.64 27.94
C VAL A 260 -27.23 31.73 28.50
N ASN A 261 -26.19 32.24 27.81
CA ASN A 261 -25.48 33.43 28.31
C ASN A 261 -24.73 34.25 27.23
N LYS A 262 -24.93 35.56 27.34
CA LYS A 262 -24.59 36.67 26.44
C LYS A 262 -23.17 36.64 25.83
N GLY A 263 -23.12 36.63 24.49
CA GLY A 263 -22.40 37.61 23.64
C GLY A 263 -20.87 37.69 23.60
N SER A 264 -20.12 37.10 24.54
CA SER A 264 -18.66 37.37 24.64
C SER A 264 -17.77 36.27 24.01
N GLY A 265 -18.22 35.01 24.00
CA GLY A 265 -17.38 33.86 23.64
C GLY A 265 -17.13 33.65 22.14
N ILE A 266 -18.07 34.01 21.27
CA ILE A 266 -17.88 33.87 19.81
C ILE A 266 -16.85 34.88 19.29
N PHE A 267 -16.86 36.09 19.82
CA PHE A 267 -15.95 37.14 19.36
C PHE A 267 -14.51 36.83 19.74
N SER A 268 -14.26 36.28 20.92
CA SER A 268 -12.92 35.87 21.35
C SER A 268 -12.38 34.69 20.54
N LEU A 269 -13.24 33.72 20.20
CA LEU A 269 -12.85 32.57 19.39
C LEU A 269 -12.60 32.96 17.92
N TRP A 270 -13.43 33.83 17.37
CA TRP A 270 -13.22 34.41 16.04
C TRP A 270 -11.95 35.26 15.98
N LEU A 271 -11.67 36.05 17.02
CA LEU A 271 -10.46 36.86 17.11
C LEU A 271 -9.19 36.00 17.25
N ALA A 272 -9.25 34.88 17.99
CA ALA A 272 -8.16 33.93 18.09
C ALA A 272 -7.85 33.26 16.74
N VAL A 273 -8.89 32.88 15.98
CA VAL A 273 -8.74 32.33 14.63
C VAL A 273 -8.17 33.36 13.66
N LEU A 274 -8.64 34.62 13.72
CA LEU A 274 -8.11 35.72 12.89
C LEU A 274 -6.65 36.04 13.20
N ASN A 275 -6.25 35.99 14.47
CA ASN A 275 -4.87 36.23 14.89
C ASN A 275 -3.94 35.09 14.46
N ALA A 276 -4.38 33.84 14.58
CA ALA A 276 -3.64 32.69 14.07
C ALA A 276 -3.49 32.72 12.54
N TRP A 277 -4.54 33.13 11.83
CA TRP A 277 -4.53 33.28 10.36
C TRP A 277 -3.57 34.38 9.89
N ARG A 278 -3.54 35.52 10.59
CA ARG A 278 -2.59 36.61 10.29
C ARG A 278 -1.14 36.22 10.58
N ALA A 279 -0.88 35.46 11.64
CA ALA A 279 0.46 34.94 11.94
C ALA A 279 0.96 33.95 10.88
N LEU A 280 0.05 33.19 10.26
CA LEU A 280 0.36 32.21 9.21
C LEU A 280 0.59 32.83 7.82
N ILE A 281 0.11 34.05 7.56
CA ILE A 281 0.13 34.69 6.23
C ILE A 281 0.94 36.00 6.21
N SER A 282 1.49 36.44 7.34
CA SER A 282 2.40 37.59 7.36
C SER A 282 3.69 37.24 6.61
N PRO A 283 4.05 37.97 5.53
CA PRO A 283 5.34 37.80 4.88
C PRO A 283 6.40 38.42 5.78
N THR A 284 7.26 37.60 6.37
CA THR A 284 8.49 38.07 7.00
C THR A 284 9.37 38.66 5.90
N LYS A 285 9.56 39.98 5.93
CA LYS A 285 10.73 40.63 5.32
C LYS A 285 11.98 40.22 6.06
#